data_AF-A0A8S9C5P0-F1
#
_entry.id   AF-A0A8S9C5P0-F1
#
_cell.length_a   1.000
_cell.length_b   1.000
_cell.length_c   1.000
_cell.angle_alpha   90.00
_cell.angle_beta   90.00
_cell.angle_gamma   90.00
#
_symmetry.space_group_name_H-M   'P 1'
#
loop_
_entity.id
_entity.type
_entity.pdbx_description
1 polymer ?
#
loop_
_entity_poly.entity_id
_entity_poly.type
_entity_poly.pdbx_seq_one_letter_code
_entity_poly.pdbx_strand_id
1 'polypeptide(L)'
;MQFSKLLAVATFLANVIANPIAGEGISKLAKRSEGVHLVNCNNVYSVVVYCPNDSDCNHNPPAGDGCVRPGGGTYHWEGSPQSCTFTTGVTFSWNIASNAQSQPNFAYVGSGNNGHGFNIYKDNQHVMYTDGNGYQCKSIYYCLDA
;
A
#
# COMPACT_ATOMS: atom_id res chain seq x y z
N MET A 1 47.12 -22.31 -67.99
CA MET A 1 46.09 -22.89 -67.11
C MET A 1 46.02 -22.02 -65.86
N GLN A 2 44.85 -21.44 -65.60
CA GLN A 2 44.58 -20.44 -64.57
C GLN A 2 44.64 -21.08 -63.17
N PHE A 3 45.34 -20.45 -62.23
CA PHE A 3 45.23 -20.79 -60.82
C PHE A 3 44.41 -19.73 -60.07
N SER A 4 43.34 -20.22 -59.47
CA SER A 4 42.23 -19.47 -58.89
C SER A 4 42.60 -18.71 -57.62
N LYS A 5 41.98 -17.54 -57.48
CA LYS A 5 41.94 -16.70 -56.28
C LYS A 5 41.22 -17.45 -55.15
N LEU A 6 41.75 -17.38 -53.93
CA LEU A 6 41.02 -17.69 -52.69
C LEU A 6 41.14 -16.51 -51.73
N LEU A 7 40.05 -15.77 -51.58
CA LEU A 7 39.83 -14.82 -50.48
C LEU A 7 39.54 -15.62 -49.22
N ALA A 8 40.30 -15.40 -48.15
CA ALA A 8 39.92 -15.84 -46.81
C ALA A 8 39.13 -14.72 -46.12
N VAL A 9 37.84 -14.96 -45.88
CA VAL A 9 37.00 -14.11 -45.02
C VAL A 9 37.06 -14.71 -43.61
N ALA A 10 37.72 -14.02 -42.68
CA ALA A 10 37.73 -14.39 -41.28
C ALA A 10 36.57 -13.70 -40.56
N THR A 11 35.50 -14.46 -40.29
CA THR A 11 34.40 -14.04 -39.41
C THR A 11 34.83 -14.18 -37.95
N PHE A 12 34.97 -13.06 -37.24
CA PHE A 12 35.08 -13.04 -35.78
C PHE A 12 33.71 -13.35 -35.18
N LEU A 13 33.55 -14.53 -34.58
CA LEU A 13 32.46 -14.82 -33.66
C LEU A 13 32.84 -14.23 -32.29
N ALA A 14 32.24 -13.11 -31.93
CA ALA A 14 32.31 -12.59 -30.56
C ALA A 14 31.48 -13.51 -29.66
N ASN A 15 32.15 -14.26 -28.78
CA ASN A 15 31.49 -14.98 -27.69
C ASN A 15 30.97 -13.95 -26.68
N VAL A 16 29.69 -13.59 -26.78
CA VAL A 16 29.00 -12.88 -25.70
C VAL A 16 28.80 -13.90 -24.58
N ILE A 17 29.66 -13.86 -23.57
CA ILE A 17 29.39 -14.51 -22.30
C ILE A 17 28.31 -13.68 -21.64
N ALA A 18 27.06 -14.13 -21.74
CA ALA A 18 25.98 -13.59 -20.95
C ALA A 18 26.30 -13.90 -19.48
N ASN A 19 26.77 -12.90 -18.73
CA ASN A 19 26.78 -13.01 -17.28
C ASN A 19 25.34 -13.22 -16.85
N PRO A 20 25.01 -14.26 -16.05
CA PRO A 20 23.72 -14.30 -15.41
C PRO A 20 23.63 -13.03 -14.56
N ILE A 21 22.67 -12.16 -14.89
CA ILE A 21 22.15 -11.18 -13.93
C ILE A 21 21.87 -12.01 -12.70
N ALA A 22 22.63 -11.74 -11.63
CA ALA A 22 22.34 -12.24 -10.32
C ALA A 22 20.87 -11.91 -10.09
N GLY A 23 20.03 -12.94 -10.12
CA GLY A 23 18.62 -12.80 -9.88
C GLY A 23 18.49 -12.07 -8.56
N GLU A 24 18.00 -10.84 -8.63
CA GLU A 24 17.48 -10.18 -7.45
C GLU A 24 16.54 -11.19 -6.83
N GLY A 25 16.89 -11.62 -5.62
CA GLY A 25 16.24 -12.72 -4.96
C GLY A 25 14.75 -12.51 -5.05
N ILE A 26 14.05 -13.49 -5.61
CA ILE A 26 12.64 -13.70 -5.36
C ILE A 26 12.56 -14.03 -3.86
N SER A 27 12.70 -13.00 -3.04
CA SER A 27 12.93 -13.09 -1.63
C SER A 27 11.64 -12.68 -0.96
N LYS A 28 11.03 -13.71 -0.38
CA LYS A 28 9.75 -13.72 0.30
C LYS A 28 8.55 -13.44 -0.62
N LEU A 29 7.70 -14.46 -0.75
CA LEU A 29 6.28 -14.20 -0.53
C LEU A 29 6.23 -13.42 0.80
N ALA A 30 6.18 -12.09 0.73
CA ALA A 30 6.05 -11.28 1.93
C ALA A 30 4.88 -11.88 2.69
N LYS A 31 5.10 -12.21 3.97
CA LYS A 31 4.00 -12.56 4.86
C LYS A 31 2.98 -11.46 4.64
N ARG A 32 1.84 -11.77 4.01
CA ARG A 32 0.83 -10.76 3.72
C ARG A 32 0.40 -10.27 5.09
N SER A 33 0.92 -9.11 5.48
CA SER A 33 0.86 -8.63 6.85
C SER A 33 -0.53 -8.10 7.12
N GLU A 34 -0.80 -7.87 8.40
CA GLU A 34 -1.94 -7.03 8.74
C GLU A 34 -1.76 -5.63 8.16
N GLY A 35 -2.89 -5.00 7.88
CA GLY A 35 -2.97 -3.66 7.33
C GLY A 35 -4.08 -2.87 8.00
N VAL A 36 -3.90 -1.56 8.08
CA VAL A 36 -4.95 -0.64 8.51
C VAL A 36 -5.13 0.45 7.45
N HIS A 37 -6.36 0.68 7.02
CA HIS A 37 -6.68 1.74 6.05
C HIS A 37 -7.50 2.84 6.70
N LEU A 38 -7.14 4.09 6.39
CA LEU A 38 -7.88 5.28 6.77
C LEU A 38 -8.74 5.71 5.57
N VAL A 39 -10.04 5.50 5.68
CA VAL A 39 -10.95 5.48 4.52
C VAL A 39 -12.00 6.58 4.63
N ASN A 40 -12.31 7.26 3.51
CA ASN A 40 -13.42 8.20 3.41
C ASN A 40 -14.49 7.66 2.45
N CYS A 41 -15.74 7.57 2.92
CA CYS A 41 -16.88 7.12 2.14
C CYS A 41 -17.70 8.31 1.63
N ASN A 42 -17.54 8.67 0.35
CA ASN A 42 -18.19 9.81 -0.33
C ASN A 42 -18.21 11.14 0.46
N ASN A 43 -17.19 11.39 1.30
CA ASN A 43 -17.13 12.51 2.26
C ASN A 43 -18.30 12.58 3.26
N VAL A 44 -19.08 11.51 3.39
CA VAL A 44 -20.19 11.40 4.35
C VAL A 44 -19.67 10.97 5.71
N TYR A 45 -18.78 9.97 5.72
CA TYR A 45 -18.13 9.49 6.92
C TYR A 45 -16.73 8.96 6.64
N SER A 46 -15.95 8.84 7.71
CA SER A 46 -14.66 8.14 7.70
C SER A 46 -14.71 6.87 8.53
N VAL A 47 -13.94 5.88 8.10
CA VAL A 47 -13.79 4.60 8.78
C VAL A 47 -12.32 4.18 8.77
N VAL A 48 -11.85 3.67 9.91
CA VAL A 48 -10.58 2.97 10.03
C VAL A 48 -10.88 1.49 9.82
N VAL A 49 -10.26 0.90 8.81
CA VAL A 49 -10.49 -0.51 8.42
C VAL A 49 -9.27 -1.32 8.81
N TYR A 50 -9.46 -2.35 9.63
CA TYR A 50 -8.46 -3.36 9.92
C TYR A 50 -8.58 -4.51 8.93
N CYS A 51 -7.45 -4.99 8.44
CA CYS A 51 -7.37 -6.15 7.57
C CYS A 51 -6.31 -7.11 8.11
N PRO A 52 -6.69 -8.34 8.53
CA PRO A 52 -5.73 -9.37 8.90
C PRO A 52 -4.75 -9.74 7.77
N ASN A 53 -5.15 -9.46 6.53
CA ASN A 53 -4.37 -9.65 5.31
C ASN A 53 -4.60 -8.44 4.40
N ASP A 54 -3.65 -7.51 4.38
CA ASP A 54 -3.71 -6.27 3.59
C ASP A 54 -4.00 -6.51 2.10
N SER A 55 -3.48 -7.60 1.53
CA SER A 55 -3.71 -7.92 0.11
C SER A 55 -5.14 -8.32 -0.23
N ASP A 56 -6.01 -8.51 0.77
CA ASP A 56 -7.42 -8.82 0.63
C ASP A 56 -8.28 -7.76 1.34
N CYS A 57 -7.87 -6.50 1.30
CA CYS A 57 -8.55 -5.43 2.03
C CYS A 57 -9.60 -4.67 1.18
N ASN A 58 -9.78 -5.02 -0.10
CA ASN A 58 -10.68 -4.33 -1.03
C ASN A 58 -12.16 -4.75 -0.90
N HIS A 59 -12.66 -4.79 0.33
CA HIS A 59 -14.04 -5.12 0.65
C HIS A 59 -14.53 -4.33 1.84
N ASN A 60 -15.85 -4.26 2.00
CA ASN A 60 -16.44 -3.67 3.20
C ASN A 60 -15.98 -4.46 4.44
N PRO A 61 -15.47 -3.83 5.52
CA PRO A 61 -15.02 -4.56 6.69
C PRO A 61 -16.14 -5.41 7.30
N PRO A 62 -15.83 -6.64 7.74
CA PRO A 62 -16.76 -7.40 8.56
C PRO A 62 -16.95 -6.72 9.93
N ALA A 63 -17.94 -7.20 10.69
CA ALA A 63 -18.22 -6.66 12.01
C ALA A 63 -17.00 -6.81 12.93
N GLY A 64 -16.57 -5.70 13.55
CA GLY A 64 -15.40 -5.68 14.43
C GLY A 64 -14.12 -5.12 13.79
N ASP A 65 -14.04 -5.15 12.47
CA ASP A 65 -12.84 -4.72 11.71
C ASP A 65 -13.00 -3.31 11.11
N GLY A 66 -14.11 -2.64 11.40
CA GLY A 66 -14.36 -1.24 11.04
C GLY A 66 -14.55 -0.39 12.29
N CYS A 67 -13.85 0.73 12.36
CA CYS A 67 -14.06 1.77 13.36
C CYS A 67 -14.50 3.06 12.69
N VAL A 68 -15.78 3.40 12.82
CA VAL A 68 -16.34 4.63 12.25
C VAL A 68 -16.08 5.80 13.19
N ARG A 69 -15.83 6.99 12.63
CA ARG A 69 -15.65 8.23 13.40
C ARG A 69 -16.79 8.43 14.42
N PRO A 70 -16.49 8.59 15.72
CA PRO A 70 -17.50 8.92 16.72
C PRO A 70 -18.26 10.19 16.35
N GLY A 71 -19.60 10.14 16.40
CA GLY A 71 -20.45 11.27 16.01
C GLY A 71 -20.65 11.44 14.50
N GLY A 72 -20.15 10.52 13.67
CA GLY A 72 -20.29 10.56 12.21
C GLY A 72 -19.34 11.55 11.53
N GLY A 73 -19.54 11.81 10.24
CA GLY A 73 -18.69 12.73 9.47
C GLY A 73 -17.29 12.19 9.18
N THR A 74 -16.46 13.00 8.54
CA THR A 74 -15.09 12.63 8.16
C THR A 74 -14.05 13.06 9.18
N TYR A 75 -12.96 12.30 9.27
CA TYR A 75 -11.75 12.74 9.97
C TYR A 75 -11.02 13.80 9.13
N HIS A 76 -10.44 14.78 9.81
CA HIS A 76 -9.27 15.49 9.29
C HIS A 76 -8.05 14.69 9.75
N TRP A 77 -7.54 13.83 8.87
CA TRP A 77 -6.56 12.79 9.23
C TRP A 77 -5.20 13.35 9.65
N GLU A 78 -4.85 14.54 9.17
CA GLU A 78 -3.52 15.13 9.27
C GLU A 78 -3.38 16.12 10.44
N GLY A 79 -2.12 16.37 10.82
CA GLY A 79 -1.73 17.53 11.63
C GLY A 79 -1.96 17.40 13.13
N SER A 80 -2.59 16.32 13.59
CA SER A 80 -2.72 16.02 15.03
C SER A 80 -2.82 14.52 15.28
N PRO A 81 -2.33 14.03 16.44
CA PRO A 81 -2.56 12.65 16.86
C PRO A 81 -4.05 12.38 17.09
N GLN A 82 -4.53 11.25 16.58
CA GLN A 82 -5.92 10.83 16.64
C GLN A 82 -6.02 9.33 16.89
N SER A 83 -7.23 8.85 17.19
CA SER A 83 -7.49 7.42 17.40
C SER A 83 -8.93 7.02 17.11
N CYS A 84 -9.14 5.72 16.94
CA CYS A 84 -10.43 5.08 16.78
C CYS A 84 -10.42 3.74 17.54
N THR A 85 -11.46 3.50 18.34
CA THR A 85 -11.63 2.25 19.11
C THR A 85 -12.64 1.35 18.42
N PHE A 86 -12.17 0.18 17.99
CA PHE A 86 -13.00 -0.85 17.38
C PHE A 86 -13.96 -1.44 18.42
N THR A 87 -15.05 -2.06 17.96
CA THR A 87 -16.02 -2.70 18.85
C THR A 87 -15.43 -3.92 19.60
N THR A 88 -14.31 -4.44 19.13
CA THR A 88 -13.50 -5.47 19.82
C THR A 88 -12.77 -4.95 21.06
N GLY A 89 -12.71 -3.61 21.24
CA GLY A 89 -11.99 -2.95 22.34
C GLY A 89 -10.55 -2.56 22.01
N VAL A 90 -10.04 -2.95 20.84
CA VAL A 90 -8.72 -2.50 20.35
C VAL A 90 -8.82 -1.03 19.90
N THR A 91 -7.82 -0.22 20.24
CA THR A 91 -7.73 1.17 19.77
C THR A 91 -6.57 1.28 18.80
N PHE A 92 -6.84 1.73 17.57
CA PHE A 92 -5.78 2.17 16.66
C PHE A 92 -5.62 3.69 16.77
N SER A 93 -4.39 4.13 16.95
CA SER A 93 -3.98 5.53 17.03
C SER A 93 -3.04 5.86 15.88
N TRP A 94 -3.04 7.10 15.42
CA TRP A 94 -2.18 7.57 14.33
C TRP A 94 -1.71 8.99 14.56
N ASN A 95 -0.60 9.34 13.93
CA ASN A 95 -0.12 10.70 13.78
C ASN A 95 0.44 10.88 12.37
N ILE A 96 -0.21 11.74 11.59
CA ILE A 96 0.10 11.99 10.16
C ILE A 96 0.53 13.44 10.01
N ALA A 97 1.62 13.67 9.26
CA ALA A 97 2.14 14.99 9.00
C ALA A 97 1.07 15.92 8.38
N SER A 98 1.02 17.19 8.80
CA SER A 98 0.01 18.15 8.33
C SER A 98 0.02 18.39 6.82
N ASN A 99 1.16 18.13 6.17
CA ASN A 99 1.35 18.24 4.72
C ASN A 99 1.30 16.89 4.00
N ALA A 100 0.75 15.84 4.61
CA ALA A 100 0.75 14.49 4.04
C ALA A 100 0.09 14.44 2.65
N GLN A 101 -1.04 15.13 2.46
CA GLN A 101 -1.72 15.16 1.15
C GLN A 101 -0.92 15.86 0.05
N SER A 102 0.05 16.73 0.37
CA SER A 102 0.93 17.31 -0.65
C SER A 102 2.11 16.42 -1.02
N GLN A 103 2.33 15.31 -0.32
CA GLN A 103 3.39 14.35 -0.66
C GLN A 103 3.04 13.53 -1.91
N PRO A 104 4.02 12.94 -2.60
CA PRO A 104 3.77 11.94 -3.64
C PRO A 104 2.92 10.78 -3.10
N ASN A 105 2.17 10.12 -3.98
CA ASN A 105 1.48 8.88 -3.61
C ASN A 105 2.51 7.85 -3.13
N PHE A 106 2.11 7.04 -2.15
CA PHE A 106 2.91 6.00 -1.49
C PHE A 106 4.08 6.52 -0.66
N ALA A 107 4.18 7.84 -0.46
CA ALA A 107 5.16 8.41 0.45
C ALA A 107 4.82 8.06 1.90
N TYR A 108 5.85 7.79 2.71
CA TYR A 108 5.73 7.71 4.15
C TYR A 108 5.32 9.08 4.71
N VAL A 109 4.29 9.11 5.56
CA VAL A 109 3.70 10.36 6.07
C VAL A 109 3.38 10.34 7.56
N GLY A 110 3.58 9.22 8.24
CA GLY A 110 3.25 9.12 9.65
C GLY A 110 3.45 7.73 10.25
N SER A 111 2.97 7.58 11.47
CA SER A 111 3.03 6.33 12.23
C SER A 111 1.70 6.03 12.89
N GLY A 112 1.42 4.73 13.06
CA GLY A 112 0.23 4.21 13.72
C GLY A 112 0.57 3.19 14.82
N ASN A 113 -0.38 2.93 15.71
CA ASN A 113 -0.19 2.00 16.82
C ASN A 113 -1.54 1.44 17.35
N ASN A 114 -1.62 0.13 17.56
CA ASN A 114 -2.71 -0.57 18.28
C ASN A 114 -2.23 -1.59 19.35
N GLY A 115 -0.99 -1.44 19.82
CA GLY A 115 -0.25 -2.44 20.60
C GLY A 115 1.03 -2.90 19.90
N HIS A 116 1.12 -2.69 18.59
CA HIS A 116 2.32 -2.77 17.77
C HIS A 116 2.38 -1.59 16.79
N GLY A 117 3.55 -1.32 16.22
CA GLY A 117 3.81 -0.12 15.40
C GLY A 117 3.52 -0.33 13.93
N PHE A 118 3.03 0.73 13.27
CA PHE A 118 2.76 0.79 11.84
C PHE A 118 3.44 1.99 11.20
N ASN A 119 3.89 1.82 9.96
CA ASN A 119 4.25 2.91 9.05
C ASN A 119 3.03 3.32 8.23
N ILE A 120 2.72 4.61 8.19
CA ILE A 120 1.58 5.16 7.44
C ILE A 120 2.06 5.80 6.15
N TYR A 121 1.42 5.44 5.05
CA TYR A 121 1.71 5.91 3.70
C TYR A 121 0.50 6.59 3.09
N LYS A 122 0.76 7.63 2.29
CA LYS A 122 -0.28 8.26 1.46
C LYS A 122 -0.76 7.27 0.39
N ASP A 123 -2.06 7.08 0.28
CA ASP A 123 -2.65 6.29 -0.79
C ASP A 123 -2.89 7.16 -2.05
N ASN A 124 -3.15 6.54 -3.19
CA ASN A 124 -3.59 7.20 -4.41
C ASN A 124 -5.10 7.51 -4.43
N GLN A 125 -5.83 7.26 -3.34
CA GLN A 125 -7.27 7.54 -3.21
C GLN A 125 -8.16 6.71 -4.15
N HIS A 126 -7.72 5.50 -4.49
CA HIS A 126 -8.56 4.54 -5.20
C HIS A 126 -9.78 4.15 -4.36
N VAL A 127 -10.85 3.73 -5.05
CA VAL A 127 -12.02 3.14 -4.37
C VAL A 127 -11.61 1.76 -3.88
N MET A 128 -11.61 1.60 -2.56
CA MET A 128 -11.28 0.36 -1.87
C MET A 128 -12.48 -0.58 -1.85
N TYR A 129 -13.68 -0.05 -1.56
CA TYR A 129 -14.94 -0.76 -1.67
C TYR A 129 -16.12 0.20 -1.85
N THR A 130 -17.30 -0.35 -2.17
CA THR A 130 -18.58 0.36 -2.12
C THR A 130 -19.42 -0.24 -0.99
N ASP A 131 -19.96 0.60 -0.10
CA ASP A 131 -20.77 0.11 1.01
C ASP A 131 -22.22 -0.27 0.59
N GLY A 132 -23.00 -0.80 1.54
CA GLY A 132 -24.38 -1.20 1.29
C GLY A 132 -25.34 -0.06 0.91
N ASN A 133 -24.94 1.21 1.13
CA ASN A 133 -25.70 2.41 0.76
C ASN A 133 -25.23 3.00 -0.58
N GLY A 134 -24.24 2.38 -1.24
CA GLY A 134 -23.69 2.87 -2.51
C GLY A 134 -22.62 3.95 -2.34
N TYR A 135 -22.11 4.19 -1.13
CA TYR A 135 -21.02 5.15 -0.94
C TYR A 135 -19.68 4.53 -1.37
N GLN A 136 -18.94 5.27 -2.19
CA GLN A 136 -17.60 4.87 -2.59
C GLN A 136 -16.61 5.21 -1.48
N CYS A 137 -16.05 4.17 -0.88
CA CYS A 137 -15.10 4.26 0.21
C CYS A 137 -13.69 4.23 -0.36
N LYS A 138 -12.99 5.36 -0.27
CA LYS A 138 -11.66 5.57 -0.82
C LYS A 138 -10.61 5.44 0.27
N SER A 139 -9.58 4.63 0.01
CA SER A 139 -8.40 4.55 0.89
C SER A 139 -7.61 5.86 0.78
N ILE A 140 -7.50 6.62 1.86
CA ILE A 140 -6.76 7.90 1.89
C ILE A 140 -5.31 7.66 2.31
N TYR A 141 -5.14 6.76 3.28
CA TYR A 141 -3.87 6.29 3.78
C TYR A 141 -3.95 4.79 4.07
N TYR A 142 -2.83 4.10 3.94
CA TYR A 142 -2.68 2.71 4.34
C TYR A 142 -1.51 2.58 5.31
N CYS A 143 -1.63 1.65 6.24
CA CYS A 143 -0.69 1.44 7.33
C CYS A 143 -0.22 -0.01 7.27
N LEU A 144 1.09 -0.21 7.24
CA LEU A 144 1.72 -1.54 7.20
C LEU A 144 2.59 -1.74 8.43
N ASP A 145 2.78 -3.00 8.84
CA ASP A 145 3.70 -3.38 9.92
C ASP A 145 5.07 -2.68 9.77
N ALA A 146 5.55 -2.08 10.86
CA ALA A 146 6.81 -1.33 10.91
C ALA A 146 8.06 -2.19 11.12
#